data_AF-A0A354DHM9-F1
#
_entry.id   AF-A0A354DHM9-F1
#
_cell.length_a   1.000
_cell.length_b   1.000
_cell.length_c   1.000
_cell.angle_alpha   90.00
_cell.angle_beta   90.00
_cell.angle_gamma   90.00
#
_symmetry.space_group_name_H-M   'P 1'
#
loop_
_entity.id
_entity.type
_entity.pdbx_description
1 polymer ?
#
loop_
_entity_poly.entity_id
_entity_poly.type
_entity_poly.pdbx_seq_one_letter_code
_entity_poly.pdbx_strand_id
1 'polypeptide(L)'
;MNQPLSFDPFKVWKEFYDKTESHFGKMFDESMQKEDFSEWMGHFLNLYIQYQNMVKQSTEKYLEAANFPSRADISNLASLIVNLESKVDDLEDIVETGLQGKSEATDVTKEINEIKSNMSNIEGKLATLIELVKKQGEQFSLVSNETASTQEKKPRGSK
;
A
#
# COMPACT_ATOMS: atom_id res chain seq x y z
N MET A 1 -9.67 -28.63 -87.71
CA MET A 1 -10.57 -29.26 -86.73
C MET A 1 -10.01 -29.00 -85.34
N ASN A 2 -10.36 -27.87 -84.72
CA ASN A 2 -9.90 -27.53 -83.36
C ASN A 2 -11.12 -27.15 -82.51
N GLN A 3 -11.57 -28.05 -81.65
CA GLN A 3 -12.48 -27.75 -80.56
C GLN A 3 -11.75 -28.06 -79.24
N PRO A 4 -11.19 -27.06 -78.55
CA PRO A 4 -10.80 -27.26 -77.17
C PRO A 4 -12.08 -27.29 -76.33
N LEU A 5 -12.25 -28.39 -75.58
CA LEU A 5 -13.28 -28.52 -74.56
C LEU A 5 -13.00 -27.46 -73.48
N SER A 6 -13.55 -26.25 -73.64
CA SER A 6 -13.42 -25.18 -72.67
C SER A 6 -14.26 -25.54 -71.44
N PHE A 7 -13.60 -26.12 -70.43
CA PHE A 7 -14.15 -26.21 -69.08
C PHE A 7 -14.29 -24.78 -68.54
N ASP A 8 -15.49 -24.22 -68.67
CA ASP A 8 -15.81 -22.88 -68.20
C ASP A 8 -16.33 -22.98 -66.75
N PRO A 9 -15.50 -22.66 -65.74
CA PRO A 9 -15.90 -22.74 -64.33
C PRO A 9 -17.05 -21.79 -64.01
N PHE A 10 -17.22 -20.70 -64.77
CA PHE A 10 -18.34 -19.78 -64.58
C PHE A 10 -19.65 -20.40 -65.07
N LYS A 11 -19.60 -21.20 -66.14
CA LYS A 11 -20.79 -21.89 -66.64
C LYS A 11 -21.24 -22.99 -65.67
N VAL A 12 -20.31 -23.76 -65.12
CA VAL A 12 -20.60 -24.79 -64.10
C VAL A 12 -21.13 -24.14 -62.82
N TRP A 13 -20.51 -23.04 -62.36
CA TRP A 13 -21.00 -22.28 -61.20
C TRP A 13 -22.39 -21.70 -61.45
N LYS A 14 -22.62 -21.15 -62.65
CA LYS A 14 -23.91 -20.60 -63.04
C LYS A 14 -25.00 -21.67 -63.09
N GLU A 15 -24.75 -22.81 -63.73
CA GLU A 15 -25.71 -23.92 -63.75
C GLU A 15 -26.00 -24.45 -62.35
N PHE A 16 -24.98 -24.50 -61.48
CA PHE A 16 -25.17 -24.86 -60.08
C PHE A 16 -26.01 -23.81 -59.32
N TYR A 17 -25.72 -22.53 -59.49
CA TYR A 17 -26.47 -21.42 -58.92
C TYR A 17 -27.91 -21.40 -59.41
N ASP A 18 -28.15 -21.46 -60.72
CA ASP A 18 -29.49 -21.44 -61.33
C ASP A 18 -30.34 -22.63 -60.84
N LYS A 19 -29.72 -23.82 -60.74
CA LYS A 19 -30.39 -25.02 -60.18
C LYS A 19 -30.69 -24.87 -58.70
N THR A 20 -29.76 -24.28 -57.95
CA THR A 20 -29.89 -24.01 -56.51
C THR A 20 -30.99 -22.98 -56.28
N GLU A 21 -30.98 -21.86 -57.00
CA GLU A 21 -31.98 -20.80 -56.94
C GLU A 21 -33.38 -21.33 -57.27
N SER A 22 -33.54 -22.14 -58.31
CA SER A 22 -34.86 -22.71 -58.65
C SER A 22 -35.38 -23.65 -57.55
N HIS A 23 -34.49 -24.42 -56.92
CA HIS A 23 -34.86 -25.37 -55.88
C HIS A 23 -35.16 -24.66 -54.55
N PHE A 24 -34.28 -23.76 -54.12
CA PHE A 24 -34.49 -22.96 -52.92
C PHE A 24 -35.63 -21.98 -53.09
N GLY A 25 -35.81 -21.36 -54.26
CA GLY A 25 -36.93 -20.46 -54.53
C GLY A 25 -38.29 -21.14 -54.35
N LYS A 26 -38.47 -22.34 -54.89
CA LYS A 26 -39.70 -23.14 -54.68
C LYS A 26 -39.86 -23.58 -53.23
N MET A 27 -38.77 -24.05 -52.61
CA MET A 27 -38.80 -24.48 -51.22
C MET A 27 -39.12 -23.33 -50.26
N PHE A 28 -38.56 -22.14 -50.48
CA PHE A 28 -38.83 -20.94 -49.70
C PHE A 28 -40.25 -20.44 -49.94
N ASP A 29 -40.76 -20.44 -51.16
CA ASP A 29 -42.14 -20.01 -51.44
C ASP A 29 -43.16 -20.94 -50.75
N GLU A 30 -42.92 -22.26 -50.81
CA GLU A 30 -43.77 -23.26 -50.12
C GLU A 30 -43.58 -23.29 -48.60
N SER A 31 -42.38 -22.97 -48.09
CA SER A 31 -42.08 -23.00 -46.65
C SER A 31 -42.49 -21.69 -45.98
N MET A 32 -42.34 -20.54 -46.62
CA MET A 32 -42.72 -19.24 -46.07
C MET A 32 -44.24 -19.07 -45.98
N GLN A 33 -45.00 -19.85 -46.75
CA GLN A 33 -46.46 -19.97 -46.63
C GLN A 33 -46.90 -20.89 -45.48
N LYS A 34 -45.98 -21.67 -44.88
CA LYS A 34 -46.28 -22.59 -43.77
C LYS A 34 -45.84 -21.98 -42.45
N GLU A 35 -46.67 -22.18 -41.42
CA GLU A 35 -46.43 -21.69 -40.06
C GLU A 35 -45.12 -22.26 -39.45
N ASP A 36 -44.75 -23.47 -39.86
CA ASP A 36 -43.53 -24.20 -39.48
C ASP A 36 -42.21 -23.43 -39.77
N PHE A 37 -42.21 -22.44 -40.67
CA PHE A 37 -41.01 -21.64 -40.95
C PHE A 37 -40.59 -20.80 -39.74
N SER A 38 -41.55 -20.29 -38.96
CA SER A 38 -41.26 -19.50 -37.76
C SER A 38 -40.67 -20.37 -36.65
N GLU A 39 -41.17 -21.60 -36.49
CA GLU A 39 -40.61 -22.57 -35.54
C GLU A 39 -39.19 -22.98 -35.95
N TRP A 40 -38.99 -23.27 -37.24
CA TRP A 40 -37.66 -23.60 -37.76
C TRP A 40 -36.66 -22.46 -37.57
N MET A 41 -37.06 -21.21 -37.84
CA MET A 41 -36.24 -20.03 -37.59
C MET A 41 -35.95 -19.82 -36.10
N GLY A 42 -36.91 -20.09 -35.22
CA GLY A 42 -36.73 -20.04 -33.77
C GLY A 42 -35.70 -21.09 -33.29
N HIS A 43 -35.80 -22.32 -33.79
CA HIS A 43 -34.82 -23.38 -33.53
C HIS A 43 -33.44 -23.03 -34.09
N PHE A 44 -33.36 -22.53 -35.32
CA PHE A 44 -32.10 -22.13 -35.93
C PHE A 44 -31.43 -20.98 -35.17
N LEU A 45 -32.20 -19.98 -34.76
CA LEU A 45 -31.71 -18.87 -33.94
C LEU A 45 -31.20 -19.36 -32.58
N ASN A 46 -31.92 -20.29 -31.95
CA ASN A 46 -31.49 -20.91 -30.69
C ASN A 46 -30.17 -21.68 -30.88
N LEU A 47 -30.05 -22.48 -31.94
CA LEU A 47 -28.80 -23.18 -32.28
C LEU A 47 -27.64 -22.20 -32.53
N TYR A 48 -27.90 -21.10 -33.23
CA TYR A 48 -26.89 -20.06 -33.46
C TYR A 48 -26.42 -19.42 -32.15
N ILE A 49 -27.34 -19.08 -31.24
CA ILE A 49 -27.01 -18.52 -29.93
C ILE A 49 -26.23 -19.55 -29.08
N GLN A 50 -26.64 -20.82 -29.09
CA GLN A 50 -25.91 -21.88 -28.40
C GLN A 50 -24.50 -22.06 -28.96
N TYR A 51 -24.34 -22.04 -30.28
CA TYR A 51 -23.03 -22.09 -30.92
C TYR A 51 -22.15 -20.90 -30.53
N GLN A 52 -22.70 -19.68 -30.57
CA GLN A 52 -21.99 -18.47 -30.12
C GLN A 52 -21.54 -18.59 -28.66
N ASN A 53 -22.41 -19.10 -27.78
CA ASN A 53 -22.07 -19.32 -26.37
C ASN A 53 -21.00 -20.41 -26.21
N MET A 54 -21.07 -21.49 -26.98
CA MET A 54 -20.06 -22.55 -26.96
C MET A 54 -18.69 -22.04 -27.43
N VAL A 55 -18.66 -21.23 -28.49
CA VAL A 55 -17.43 -20.59 -28.98
C VAL A 55 -16.86 -19.65 -27.93
N LYS A 56 -17.69 -18.85 -27.26
CA LYS A 56 -17.25 -17.98 -26.15
C LYS A 56 -16.67 -18.77 -24.99
N GLN A 57 -17.38 -19.80 -24.51
CA GLN A 57 -16.91 -20.66 -23.42
C GLN A 57 -15.64 -21.43 -23.82
N SER A 58 -15.53 -21.88 -25.06
CA SER A 58 -14.32 -22.53 -25.57
C SER A 58 -13.16 -21.56 -25.66
N THR A 59 -13.42 -20.29 -26.02
CA THR A 59 -12.42 -19.23 -26.07
C THR A 59 -11.96 -18.86 -24.66
N GLU A 60 -12.87 -18.75 -23.70
CA GLU A 60 -12.56 -18.54 -22.28
C GLU A 60 -11.72 -19.69 -21.72
N LYS A 61 -12.14 -20.95 -21.92
CA LYS A 61 -11.36 -22.12 -21.50
C LYS A 61 -10.01 -22.23 -22.21
N TYR A 62 -9.92 -21.83 -23.47
CA TYR A 62 -8.65 -21.78 -24.19
C TYR A 62 -7.73 -20.69 -23.63
N LEU A 63 -8.26 -19.54 -23.25
CA LEU A 63 -7.50 -18.46 -22.61
C LEU A 63 -7.07 -18.84 -21.20
N GLU A 64 -7.94 -19.52 -20.44
CA GLU A 64 -7.60 -20.14 -19.14
C GLU A 64 -6.47 -21.18 -19.31
N ALA A 65 -6.58 -22.07 -20.30
CA ALA A 65 -5.56 -23.08 -20.59
C ALA A 65 -4.24 -22.49 -21.11
N ALA A 66 -4.30 -21.32 -21.77
CA ALA A 66 -3.14 -20.57 -22.24
C ALA A 66 -2.49 -19.72 -21.13
N ASN A 67 -2.97 -19.79 -19.87
CA ASN A 67 -2.55 -18.92 -18.77
C ASN A 67 -2.65 -17.41 -19.10
N PHE A 68 -3.46 -17.03 -20.09
CA PHE A 68 -3.69 -15.64 -20.41
C PHE A 68 -4.80 -15.14 -19.49
N PRO A 69 -4.50 -14.21 -18.56
CA PRO A 69 -5.48 -13.76 -17.60
C PRO A 69 -6.68 -13.15 -18.34
N SER A 70 -7.88 -13.55 -17.94
CA SER A 70 -9.09 -12.97 -18.49
C SER A 70 -9.12 -11.47 -18.16
N ARG A 71 -9.82 -10.66 -18.97
CA ARG A 71 -9.99 -9.22 -18.66
C ARG A 71 -10.59 -9.00 -17.26
N ALA A 72 -11.41 -9.92 -16.78
CA ALA A 72 -11.99 -9.88 -15.44
C ALA A 72 -10.93 -10.07 -14.34
N ASP A 73 -10.01 -11.02 -14.52
CA ASP A 73 -8.95 -11.28 -13.55
C ASP A 73 -7.95 -10.12 -13.46
N ILE A 74 -7.64 -9.47 -14.59
CA ILE A 74 -6.81 -8.26 -14.61
C ILE A 74 -7.49 -7.12 -13.84
N SER A 75 -8.82 -6.96 -13.98
CA SER A 75 -9.57 -5.94 -13.23
C SER A 75 -9.57 -6.22 -11.72
N ASN A 76 -9.77 -7.49 -11.33
CA ASN A 76 -9.76 -7.89 -9.93
C ASN A 76 -8.38 -7.71 -9.30
N LEU A 77 -7.31 -8.07 -10.02
CA LEU A 77 -5.93 -7.83 -9.62
C LEU A 77 -5.63 -6.33 -9.48
N ALA A 78 -6.09 -5.50 -10.43
CA ALA A 78 -5.91 -4.06 -10.36
C ALA A 78 -6.59 -3.47 -9.10
N SER A 79 -7.81 -3.88 -8.79
CA SER A 79 -8.50 -3.46 -7.55
C SER A 79 -7.78 -3.93 -6.29
N LEU A 80 -7.23 -5.15 -6.29
CA LEU A 80 -6.49 -5.68 -5.16
C LEU A 80 -5.16 -4.93 -4.95
N ILE A 81 -4.46 -4.60 -6.03
CA ILE A 81 -3.22 -3.81 -6.00
C ILE A 81 -3.48 -2.40 -5.45
N VAL A 82 -4.54 -1.73 -5.88
CA VAL A 82 -4.90 -0.39 -5.36
C VAL A 82 -5.18 -0.43 -3.85
N ASN A 83 -5.88 -1.47 -3.37
CA ASN A 83 -6.11 -1.63 -1.93
C ASN A 83 -4.81 -1.98 -1.16
N LEU A 84 -3.84 -2.63 -1.80
CA LEU A 84 -2.53 -2.88 -1.20
C LEU A 84 -1.69 -1.60 -1.15
N GLU A 85 -1.68 -0.79 -2.20
CA GLU A 85 -1.01 0.51 -2.26
C GLU A 85 -1.48 1.41 -1.11
N SER A 86 -2.80 1.61 -0.97
CA SER A 86 -3.36 2.39 0.13
C SER A 86 -2.97 1.86 1.51
N LYS A 87 -2.88 0.54 1.69
CA LYS A 87 -2.43 -0.05 2.97
C LYS A 87 -0.93 0.10 3.18
N VAL A 88 -0.14 0.15 2.12
CA VAL A 88 1.30 0.39 2.20
C VAL A 88 1.57 1.85 2.56
N ASP A 89 0.81 2.78 1.98
CA ASP A 89 0.86 4.21 2.35
C ASP A 89 0.50 4.40 3.84
N ASP A 90 -0.58 3.77 4.31
CA ASP A 90 -0.96 3.81 5.73
C ASP A 90 0.17 3.28 6.64
N LEU A 91 0.88 2.22 6.20
CA LEU A 91 2.01 1.67 6.94
C LEU A 91 3.22 2.60 6.92
N GLU A 92 3.49 3.27 5.80
CA GLU A 92 4.55 4.27 5.67
C GLU A 92 4.32 5.43 6.65
N ASP A 93 3.10 5.96 6.70
CA ASP A 93 2.69 7.02 7.63
C ASP A 93 2.86 6.59 9.11
N ILE A 94 2.46 5.36 9.45
CA ILE A 94 2.62 4.83 10.82
C ILE A 94 4.10 4.67 11.17
N VAL A 95 4.92 4.20 10.23
CA VAL A 95 6.36 4.03 10.45
C VAL A 95 7.06 5.38 10.61
N GLU A 96 6.76 6.35 9.75
CA GLU A 96 7.32 7.71 9.85
C GLU A 96 6.93 8.36 11.18
N THR A 97 5.64 8.33 11.52
CA THR A 97 5.13 8.87 12.80
C THR A 97 5.79 8.18 14.00
N GLY A 98 5.93 6.85 13.96
CA GLY A 98 6.58 6.08 15.01
C GLY A 98 8.07 6.39 15.16
N LEU A 99 8.78 6.61 14.06
CA LEU A 99 10.19 7.02 14.06
C LEU A 99 10.37 8.46 14.57
N GLN A 100 9.46 9.37 14.22
CA GLN A 100 9.46 10.74 14.71
C GLN A 100 9.22 10.78 16.22
N GLY A 101 8.19 10.09 16.71
CA GLY A 101 7.87 10.01 18.13
C GLY A 101 8.98 9.33 18.96
N LYS A 102 9.69 8.35 18.39
CA LYS A 102 10.87 7.74 19.03
C LYS A 102 12.06 8.70 19.11
N SER A 103 12.24 9.55 18.10
CA SER A 103 13.29 10.57 18.10
C SER A 103 13.02 11.63 19.15
N GLU A 104 11.78 12.13 19.24
CA GLU A 104 11.36 13.05 20.30
C GLU A 104 11.50 12.45 21.70
N ALA A 105 11.06 11.20 21.91
CA ALA A 105 11.21 10.52 23.19
C ALA A 105 12.70 10.34 23.59
N THR A 106 13.58 10.14 22.61
CA THR A 106 15.02 10.03 22.84
C THR A 106 15.62 11.37 23.25
N ASP A 107 15.22 12.47 22.61
CA ASP A 107 15.69 13.81 22.97
C ASP A 107 15.16 14.27 24.33
N VAL A 108 13.88 14.02 24.65
CA VAL A 108 13.33 14.25 26.00
C VAL A 108 14.12 13.47 27.06
N THR A 109 14.51 12.23 26.77
CA THR A 109 15.31 11.41 27.70
C THR A 109 16.72 11.99 27.89
N LYS A 110 17.34 12.55 26.85
CA LYS A 110 18.63 13.24 26.97
C LYS A 110 18.50 14.51 27.82
N GLU A 111 17.51 15.35 27.55
CA GLU A 111 17.25 16.57 28.34
C GLU A 111 17.02 16.25 29.82
N ILE A 112 16.24 15.20 30.13
CA ILE A 112 16.02 14.75 31.51
C ILE A 112 17.35 14.33 32.17
N ASN A 113 18.22 13.63 31.45
CA ASN A 113 19.52 13.23 32.00
C ASN A 113 20.46 14.43 32.22
N GLU A 114 20.44 15.42 31.33
CA GLU A 114 21.19 16.67 31.52
C GLU A 114 20.67 17.47 32.72
N ILE A 115 19.35 17.61 32.86
CA ILE A 115 18.72 18.24 34.03
C ILE A 115 19.12 17.51 35.31
N LYS A 116 19.10 16.18 35.30
CA LYS A 116 19.51 15.37 36.47
C LYS A 116 20.97 15.59 36.85
N SER A 117 21.87 15.70 35.87
CA SER A 117 23.28 16.01 36.10
C SER A 117 23.47 17.42 36.69
N ASN A 118 22.78 18.41 36.13
CA ASN A 118 22.80 19.78 36.63
C ASN A 118 22.26 19.88 38.05
N MET A 119 21.18 19.15 38.37
CA MET A 119 20.61 19.08 39.71
C MET A 119 21.62 18.51 40.71
N SER A 120 22.28 17.40 40.37
CA SER A 120 23.31 16.80 41.25
C SER A 120 24.50 17.73 41.48
N ASN A 121 24.93 18.48 40.46
CA ASN A 121 25.96 19.50 40.61
C ASN A 121 25.54 20.63 41.56
N ILE A 122 24.27 21.06 41.47
CA ILE A 122 23.71 22.07 42.39
C ILE A 122 23.64 21.53 43.80
N GLU A 123 23.16 20.30 44.00
CA GLU A 123 23.14 19.62 45.30
C GLU A 123 24.54 19.56 45.93
N GLY A 124 25.57 19.23 45.14
CA GLY A 124 26.96 19.26 45.58
C GLY A 124 27.43 20.66 46.00
N LYS A 125 27.14 21.69 45.20
CA LYS A 125 27.46 23.08 45.54
C LYS A 125 26.74 23.54 46.81
N LEU A 126 25.47 23.18 46.98
CA LEU A 126 24.70 23.47 48.19
C LEU A 126 25.30 22.79 49.42
N ALA A 127 25.73 21.53 49.31
CA ALA A 127 26.42 20.84 50.39
C ALA A 127 27.72 21.55 50.79
N THR A 128 28.53 21.99 49.82
CA THR A 128 29.76 22.75 50.10
C THR A 128 29.49 24.11 50.74
N LEU A 129 28.43 24.81 50.32
CA LEU A 129 27.99 26.06 50.93
C LEU A 129 27.55 25.85 52.38
N ILE A 130 26.78 24.80 52.65
CA ILE A 130 26.37 24.43 54.01
C ILE A 130 27.61 24.13 54.87
N GLU A 131 28.60 23.41 54.34
CA GLU A 131 29.83 23.12 55.07
C GLU A 131 30.65 24.39 55.35
N LEU A 132 30.79 25.29 54.37
CA LEU A 132 31.49 26.56 54.52
C LEU A 132 30.80 27.47 55.54
N VAL A 133 29.47 27.58 55.47
CA VAL A 133 28.67 28.35 56.44
C VAL A 133 28.81 27.76 57.84
N LYS A 134 28.82 26.43 57.98
CA LYS A 134 29.06 25.76 59.27
C LYS A 134 30.46 26.06 59.81
N LYS A 135 31.51 25.93 58.98
CA LYS A 135 32.89 26.28 59.36
C LYS A 135 33.04 27.75 59.74
N GLN A 136 32.31 28.65 59.07
CA GLN A 136 32.31 30.08 59.40
C GLN A 136 31.62 30.35 60.75
N GLY A 137 30.53 29.64 61.05
CA GLY A 137 29.88 29.69 62.37
C GLY A 137 30.76 29.12 63.49
N GLU A 138 31.49 28.03 63.24
CA GLU A 138 32.44 27.45 64.18
C GLU A 138 33.67 28.37 64.40
N GLN A 139 34.21 29.00 63.35
CA GLN A 139 35.25 30.03 63.49
C GLN A 139 34.77 31.23 64.31
N PHE A 140 33.53 31.67 64.13
CA PHE A 140 32.95 32.76 64.92
C PHE A 140 32.85 32.40 66.41
N SER A 141 32.60 31.12 66.73
CA SER A 141 32.59 30.62 68.11
C SER A 141 33.98 30.54 68.76
N LEU A 142 35.04 30.31 67.98
CA LEU A 142 36.43 30.24 68.47
C LEU A 142 37.05 31.63 68.69
N VAL A 143 36.79 32.60 67.80
CA VAL A 143 37.26 33.99 67.94
C VAL A 143 36.61 34.70 69.14
N SER A 144 35.40 34.29 69.52
CA SER A 144 34.71 34.78 70.72
C SER A 144 35.36 34.34 72.03
N ASN A 145 36.13 33.24 72.03
CA ASN A 145 36.80 32.72 73.23
C ASN A 145 38.25 33.21 73.40
N GLU A 146 38.93 33.67 72.34
CA GLU A 146 40.30 34.20 72.42
C GLU A 146 40.38 35.69 72.84
N THR A 147 39.30 36.46 72.68
CA THR A 147 39.29 37.90 73.03
C THR A 147 39.18 38.18 74.53
N ALA A 148 38.95 37.17 75.37
CA ALA A 148 38.85 37.32 76.83
C ALA A 148 40.18 37.10 77.59
N SER A 149 41.27 36.61 76.96
CA SER A 149 42.49 36.21 77.69
C SER A 149 43.71 37.14 77.56
N THR A 150 43.66 38.24 76.80
CA THR A 150 44.83 39.11 76.58
C THR A 150 44.69 40.51 77.19
N GLN A 151 44.00 40.60 78.34
CA GLN A 151 44.15 41.73 79.27
C GLN A 151 44.48 41.23 80.67
N GLU A 152 45.73 40.81 80.93
CA GLU A 152 46.30 40.99 82.26
C GLU A 152 47.84 40.94 82.28
N LYS A 153 48.42 41.96 82.94
CA LYS A 153 49.80 42.08 83.48
C LYS A 153 50.89 42.81 82.68
N LYS A 154 50.90 44.15 82.83
CA LYS A 154 52.10 44.95 83.20
C LYS A 154 52.41 44.71 84.71
N PRO A 155 53.55 45.06 85.36
CA PRO A 155 54.75 45.82 84.92
C PRO A 155 56.12 45.35 85.55
N ARG A 156 57.15 46.23 85.47
CA ARG A 156 58.53 46.23 86.07
C ARG A 156 59.62 45.55 85.22
N GLY A 157 60.80 46.11 84.97
CA GLY A 157 61.46 47.35 85.38
C GLY A 157 62.99 47.17 85.26
N SER A 158 63.67 48.29 84.93
CA SER A 158 65.07 48.63 85.24
C SER A 158 66.24 48.17 84.34
N LYS A 159 66.97 49.24 83.95
CA LYS A 159 68.36 49.40 83.52
C LYS A 159 68.68 49.21 82.03
#